data_AF-A0A163YZ77-F1
#
_entry.id   AF-A0A163YZ77-F1
#
_cell.length_a   1.000
_cell.length_b   1.000
_cell.length_c   1.000
_cell.angle_alpha   90.00
_cell.angle_beta   90.00
_cell.angle_gamma   90.00
#
_symmetry.space_group_name_H-M   'P 1'
#
loop_
_entity.id
_entity.type
_entity.pdbx_description
1 polymer ?
#
loop_
_entity_poly.entity_id
_entity_poly.type
_entity_poly.pdbx_seq_one_letter_code
_entity_poly.pdbx_strand_id
1 'polypeptide(L)'
;MADNLLRLSATWGHCTDDGTDLAPLIALDEALEQSSLRRGISRDAFIKELLSDLHHQRLIPLLLMLPRRWRGQSASLPEHLRSLGSLLENNLVSPLLLATLADDLQHMLPAVSKSSAINALERWCQRTVKVSAEQNLDLPQTLEALWSMTAEAVEELPVMPKKSSGTLAKISAMGGVLTWSNRGLPNVQTEAERLRNRLLAQILNVLGSNRLPRAGTASEPFRFESVSSGRELLNHLNSQGWQSCARIRTSVASFGLGASTRVEEQWLQIPLAVPYRTALVDATGEEIQALMPHSSLEMELQPPSGSPLLLQYYQGVEGLNGWAALNELHRPWQNDRSNGTVAYQPTELRGEQLGETLDLCELMAAVHNSEAQFSHLHMGGYGALGFCIDSTALLEQAITGTTNLFPLTLGDLWRQRLHRQLQHQLDAGLQATDDSVNRYRLALDQLPQDLFHDNQSRPEAHRRLKASQPRHSPFALVRALNGELSAED
;
A
#
# COMPACT_ATOMS: atom_id res chain seq x y z
N MET A 1 18.98 22.59 -21.95
CA MET A 1 17.63 22.33 -21.42
C MET A 1 17.66 20.92 -20.88
N ALA A 2 17.79 20.77 -19.56
CA ALA A 2 17.83 19.46 -18.93
C ALA A 2 16.39 19.00 -18.76
N ASP A 3 16.02 17.87 -19.37
CA ASP A 3 14.75 17.21 -19.10
C ASP A 3 14.60 17.08 -17.59
N ASN A 4 13.56 17.68 -17.04
CA ASN A 4 13.23 17.52 -15.63
C ASN A 4 12.76 16.08 -15.46
N LEU A 5 13.67 15.17 -15.11
CA LEU A 5 13.44 13.74 -14.95
C LEU A 5 12.38 13.39 -13.89
N LEU A 6 11.90 14.37 -13.11
CA LEU A 6 10.80 14.24 -12.16
C LEU A 6 9.46 14.78 -12.71
N ARG A 7 9.45 15.45 -13.88
CA ARG A 7 8.20 15.79 -14.57
C ARG A 7 7.56 14.49 -15.06
N LEU A 8 6.30 14.28 -14.69
CA LEU A 8 5.47 13.20 -15.24
C LEU A 8 5.48 13.31 -16.78
N SER A 9 5.63 12.18 -17.46
CA SER A 9 5.73 12.13 -18.92
C SER A 9 4.47 12.71 -19.56
N ALA A 10 4.63 13.81 -20.32
CA ALA A 10 3.57 14.39 -21.14
C ALA A 10 3.20 13.51 -22.34
N THR A 11 3.99 12.45 -22.61
CA THR A 11 3.83 11.55 -23.75
C THR A 11 3.18 10.22 -23.36
N TRP A 12 2.66 10.07 -22.14
CA TRP A 12 1.93 8.85 -21.75
C TRP A 12 0.59 8.75 -22.47
N GLY A 13 0.32 7.58 -23.07
CA GLY A 13 -0.87 7.32 -23.88
C GLY A 13 -0.70 7.66 -25.35
N HIS A 14 0.52 8.02 -25.77
CA HIS A 14 0.86 8.30 -27.16
C HIS A 14 1.57 7.13 -27.86
N CYS A 15 1.94 6.08 -27.11
CA CYS A 15 2.51 4.84 -27.65
C CYS A 15 1.56 3.66 -27.46
N THR A 16 1.60 2.70 -28.37
CA THR A 16 0.81 1.45 -28.28
C THR A 16 1.12 0.66 -27.01
N ASP A 17 2.35 0.75 -26.50
CA ASP A 17 2.81 0.02 -25.32
C ASP A 17 2.27 0.60 -23.99
N ASP A 18 1.62 1.78 -24.03
CA ASP A 18 1.03 2.41 -22.84
C ASP A 18 -0.29 1.74 -22.39
N GLY A 19 -0.88 0.90 -23.26
CA GLY A 19 -2.07 0.09 -22.93
C GLY A 19 -3.35 0.90 -22.73
N THR A 20 -3.47 2.09 -23.33
CA THR A 20 -4.66 2.94 -23.22
C THR A 20 -5.93 2.30 -23.80
N ASP A 21 -5.80 1.42 -24.79
CA ASP A 21 -6.94 0.67 -25.34
C ASP A 21 -7.56 -0.29 -24.31
N LEU A 22 -6.74 -0.88 -23.44
CA LEU A 22 -7.21 -1.77 -22.35
C LEU A 22 -7.89 -1.00 -21.21
N ALA A 23 -7.58 0.29 -21.10
CA ALA A 23 -7.82 1.10 -19.93
C ALA A 23 -7.97 2.57 -20.35
N PRO A 24 -9.04 2.92 -21.08
CA PRO A 24 -9.24 4.28 -21.55
C PRO A 24 -9.43 5.19 -20.34
N LEU A 25 -8.65 6.28 -20.30
CA LEU A 25 -8.66 7.21 -19.17
C LEU A 25 -9.56 8.41 -19.42
N ILE A 26 -10.24 8.84 -18.37
CA ILE A 26 -10.95 10.12 -18.31
C ILE A 26 -10.56 10.86 -17.04
N ALA A 27 -10.58 12.18 -17.13
CA ALA A 27 -10.33 13.06 -16.02
C ALA A 27 -11.32 12.88 -14.86
N LEU A 28 -10.88 13.16 -13.63
CA LEU A 28 -11.80 13.19 -12.49
C LEU A 28 -12.79 14.37 -12.59
N ASP A 29 -12.34 15.56 -12.99
CA ASP A 29 -13.20 16.73 -13.18
C ASP A 29 -14.20 16.50 -14.31
N GLU A 30 -13.77 15.96 -15.45
CA GLU A 30 -14.66 15.60 -16.56
C GLU A 30 -15.70 14.56 -16.12
N ALA A 31 -15.29 13.51 -15.40
CA ALA A 31 -16.22 12.53 -14.86
C ALA A 31 -17.21 13.15 -13.84
N LEU A 32 -16.77 14.11 -13.01
CA LEU A 32 -17.64 14.81 -12.06
C LEU A 32 -18.63 15.76 -12.77
N GLU A 33 -18.21 16.45 -13.84
CA GLU A 33 -19.03 17.30 -14.69
C GLU A 33 -20.11 16.52 -15.44
N GLN A 34 -19.76 15.36 -15.99
CA GLN A 34 -20.70 14.47 -16.69
C GLN A 34 -21.72 13.81 -15.75
N SER A 35 -21.41 13.72 -14.45
CA SER A 35 -22.14 12.88 -13.49
C SER A 35 -22.96 13.69 -12.47
N SER A 36 -22.30 14.52 -11.67
CA SER A 36 -22.83 15.08 -10.41
C SER A 36 -23.22 16.56 -10.54
N LEU A 37 -22.45 17.35 -11.29
CA LEU A 37 -22.59 18.81 -11.36
C LEU A 37 -23.72 19.27 -12.28
N ARG A 38 -23.93 18.59 -13.41
CA ARG A 38 -25.10 18.83 -14.27
C ARG A 38 -26.43 18.45 -13.61
N ARG A 39 -26.43 17.65 -12.54
CA ARG A 39 -27.63 17.19 -11.81
C ARG A 39 -27.95 18.02 -10.55
N GLY A 40 -27.19 19.08 -10.27
CA GLY A 40 -27.52 20.05 -9.22
C GLY A 40 -26.94 19.74 -7.82
N ILE A 41 -25.99 18.81 -7.71
CA ILE A 41 -25.27 18.57 -6.44
C ILE A 41 -24.14 19.60 -6.31
N SER A 42 -24.14 20.35 -5.21
CA SER A 42 -23.07 21.30 -4.90
C SER A 42 -21.81 20.57 -4.41
N ARG A 43 -20.64 21.21 -4.63
CA ARG A 43 -19.35 20.82 -4.02
C ARG A 43 -19.50 20.57 -2.52
N ASP A 44 -20.28 21.41 -1.85
CA ASP A 44 -20.65 21.28 -0.44
C ASP A 44 -21.31 19.96 -0.10
N ALA A 45 -22.36 19.59 -0.83
CA ALA A 45 -23.09 18.37 -0.55
C ALA A 45 -22.20 17.13 -0.76
N PHE A 46 -21.36 17.14 -1.80
CA PHE A 46 -20.40 16.07 -2.07
C PHE A 46 -19.36 15.94 -0.95
N ILE A 47 -18.72 17.05 -0.56
CA ILE A 47 -17.71 17.03 0.49
C ILE A 47 -18.35 16.71 1.85
N LYS A 48 -19.53 17.25 2.16
CA LYS A 48 -20.26 16.94 3.38
C LYS A 48 -20.55 15.44 3.49
N GLU A 49 -20.97 14.76 2.42
CA GLU A 49 -21.20 13.32 2.48
C GLU A 49 -19.91 12.51 2.55
N LEU A 50 -18.85 12.93 1.86
CA LEU A 50 -17.52 12.33 2.02
C LEU A 50 -17.00 12.46 3.46
N LEU A 51 -17.26 13.60 4.11
CA LEU A 51 -16.84 13.89 5.48
C LEU A 51 -17.78 13.31 6.55
N SER A 52 -19.06 13.09 6.23
CA SER A 52 -20.07 12.53 7.16
C SER A 52 -19.69 11.17 7.72
N ASP A 53 -18.86 10.44 6.99
CA ASP A 53 -18.36 9.12 7.33
C ASP A 53 -16.81 9.11 7.37
N LEU A 54 -16.17 10.21 7.79
CA LEU A 54 -14.71 10.36 7.97
C LEU A 54 -14.06 9.25 8.83
N HIS A 55 -14.87 8.52 9.60
CA HIS A 55 -14.47 7.30 10.31
C HIS A 55 -13.90 6.23 9.37
N HIS A 56 -14.27 6.25 8.08
CA HIS A 56 -13.66 5.45 7.04
C HIS A 56 -12.37 6.14 6.57
N GLN A 57 -11.27 5.88 7.27
CA GLN A 57 -9.92 6.40 6.99
C GLN A 57 -9.47 6.21 5.52
N ARG A 58 -10.03 5.21 4.81
CA ARG A 58 -9.81 4.98 3.37
C ARG A 58 -10.33 6.11 2.47
N LEU A 59 -11.17 7.00 2.98
CA LEU A 59 -11.76 8.12 2.23
C LEU A 59 -10.96 9.42 2.37
N ILE A 60 -10.09 9.54 3.37
CA ILE A 60 -9.23 10.72 3.55
C ILE A 60 -8.40 11.01 2.29
N PRO A 61 -7.81 10.00 1.61
CA PRO A 61 -7.07 10.25 0.37
C PRO A 61 -7.94 10.84 -0.75
N LEU A 62 -9.26 10.58 -0.78
CA LEU A 62 -10.13 11.16 -1.80
C LEU A 62 -10.19 12.69 -1.68
N LEU A 63 -10.12 13.23 -0.46
CA LEU A 63 -10.09 14.68 -0.25
C LEU A 63 -8.85 15.32 -0.90
N LEU A 64 -7.73 14.59 -0.94
CA LEU A 64 -6.47 15.01 -1.56
C LEU A 64 -6.48 14.90 -3.08
N MET A 65 -7.43 14.14 -3.64
CA MET A 65 -7.53 13.86 -5.07
C MET A 65 -8.58 14.73 -5.76
N LEU A 66 -9.37 15.52 -5.03
CA LEU A 66 -10.44 16.33 -5.61
C LEU A 66 -9.89 17.44 -6.52
N PRO A 67 -10.57 17.75 -7.66
CA PRO A 67 -10.12 18.77 -8.58
C PRO A 67 -10.00 20.15 -7.94
N ARG A 68 -8.88 20.84 -8.20
CA ARG A 68 -8.55 22.16 -7.63
C ARG A 68 -9.49 23.26 -8.10
N ARG A 69 -9.90 23.21 -9.38
CA ARG A 69 -10.72 24.23 -10.06
C ARG A 69 -12.16 23.75 -10.24
N TRP A 70 -12.83 23.47 -9.12
CA TRP A 70 -14.28 23.26 -9.19
C TRP A 70 -14.95 24.59 -9.55
N ARG A 71 -15.68 24.67 -10.67
CA ARG A 71 -16.32 25.91 -11.16
C ARG A 71 -17.44 26.46 -10.25
N GLY A 72 -17.66 25.87 -9.07
CA GLY A 72 -18.62 26.30 -8.06
C GLY A 72 -17.97 27.02 -6.87
N GLN A 73 -18.80 27.58 -5.98
CA GLN A 73 -18.34 28.21 -4.73
C GLN A 73 -17.56 27.22 -3.83
N SER A 74 -16.60 27.73 -3.05
CA SER A 74 -15.86 26.95 -2.04
C SER A 74 -16.79 26.25 -1.07
N ALA A 75 -16.40 25.07 -0.56
CA ALA A 75 -17.26 24.37 0.37
C ALA A 75 -17.34 25.07 1.75
N SER A 76 -18.55 25.33 2.24
CA SER A 76 -18.84 25.64 3.64
C SER A 76 -18.75 24.36 4.47
N LEU A 77 -17.53 24.08 4.94
CA LEU A 77 -17.29 22.95 5.82
C LEU A 77 -17.84 23.21 7.24
N PRO A 78 -18.25 22.16 7.96
CA PRO A 78 -18.48 22.24 9.40
C PRO A 78 -17.28 22.91 10.09
N GLU A 79 -17.53 23.73 11.10
CA GLU A 79 -16.50 24.58 11.71
C GLU A 79 -15.25 23.81 12.17
N HIS A 80 -15.45 22.61 12.73
CA HIS A 80 -14.38 21.72 13.17
C HIS A 80 -13.55 21.10 12.03
N LEU A 81 -14.05 21.10 10.78
CA LEU A 81 -13.36 20.58 9.60
C LEU A 81 -12.89 21.68 8.65
N ARG A 82 -13.25 22.95 8.88
CA ARG A 82 -12.78 24.08 8.06
C ARG A 82 -11.26 24.15 8.00
N SER A 83 -10.56 23.93 9.12
CA SER A 83 -9.10 23.93 9.15
C SER A 83 -8.51 22.76 8.35
N LEU A 84 -9.06 21.55 8.48
CA LEU A 84 -8.62 20.39 7.69
C LEU A 84 -8.87 20.63 6.20
N GLY A 85 -10.07 21.07 5.81
CA GLY A 85 -10.38 21.38 4.42
C GLY A 85 -9.53 22.50 3.84
N SER A 86 -9.21 23.54 4.63
CA SER A 86 -8.29 24.60 4.21
C SER A 86 -6.86 24.08 4.02
N LEU A 87 -6.39 23.15 4.85
CA LEU A 87 -5.09 22.49 4.65
C LEU A 87 -5.07 21.65 3.37
N LEU A 88 -6.17 20.95 3.09
CA LEU A 88 -6.34 20.08 1.92
C LEU A 88 -6.47 20.91 0.62
N GLU A 89 -7.21 22.03 0.64
CA GLU A 89 -7.38 22.93 -0.50
C GLU A 89 -6.08 23.65 -0.91
N ASN A 90 -5.14 23.82 0.03
CA ASN A 90 -3.86 24.51 -0.20
C ASN A 90 -2.68 23.56 -0.49
N ASN A 91 -2.92 22.28 -0.82
CA ASN A 91 -1.88 21.29 -1.10
C ASN A 91 -0.83 21.13 0.01
N LEU A 92 -1.22 21.20 1.29
CA LEU A 92 -0.26 21.20 2.40
C LEU A 92 0.21 19.81 2.84
N VAL A 93 -0.10 18.74 2.10
CA VAL A 93 0.42 17.40 2.41
C VAL A 93 1.92 17.37 2.10
N SER A 94 2.70 17.64 3.13
CA SER A 94 4.13 17.41 3.20
C SER A 94 4.41 16.16 4.05
N PRO A 95 5.63 15.58 3.97
CA PRO A 95 6.06 14.53 4.89
C PRO A 95 5.82 14.90 6.36
N LEU A 96 6.07 16.15 6.74
CA LEU A 96 5.83 16.65 8.09
C LEU A 96 4.35 16.60 8.49
N LEU A 97 3.45 17.06 7.61
CA LEU A 97 2.02 16.99 7.89
C LEU A 97 1.54 15.55 8.00
N LEU A 98 2.01 14.66 7.10
CA LEU A 98 1.68 13.23 7.17
C LEU A 98 2.10 12.60 8.48
N ALA A 99 3.34 12.86 8.93
CA ALA A 99 3.85 12.32 10.19
C ALA A 99 3.04 12.85 11.39
N THR A 100 2.73 14.15 11.40
CA THR A 100 1.95 14.78 12.47
C THR A 100 0.54 14.19 12.52
N LEU A 101 -0.13 14.08 11.36
CA LEU A 101 -1.45 13.46 11.27
C LEU A 101 -1.40 11.99 11.68
N ALA A 102 -0.39 11.23 11.28
CA ALA A 102 -0.26 9.82 11.63
C ALA A 102 -0.13 9.59 13.14
N ASP A 103 0.60 10.47 13.82
CA ASP A 103 0.76 10.45 15.29
C ASP A 103 -0.55 10.87 15.98
N ASP A 104 -1.10 12.03 15.61
CA ASP A 104 -2.30 12.59 16.23
C ASP A 104 -3.56 11.76 15.95
N LEU A 105 -3.66 11.10 14.78
CA LEU A 105 -4.79 10.24 14.43
C LEU A 105 -5.02 9.13 15.46
N GLN A 106 -3.95 8.65 16.12
CA GLN A 106 -4.07 7.64 17.17
C GLN A 106 -4.80 8.17 18.41
N HIS A 107 -4.74 9.48 18.64
CA HIS A 107 -5.31 10.16 19.81
C HIS A 107 -6.64 10.84 19.50
N MET A 108 -6.86 11.24 18.24
CA MET A 108 -8.06 11.94 17.78
C MET A 108 -9.23 11.01 17.46
N LEU A 109 -8.95 9.78 17.06
CA LEU A 109 -10.01 8.83 16.74
C LEU A 109 -10.55 8.19 18.04
N PRO A 110 -11.88 8.13 18.22
CA PRO A 110 -12.44 7.45 19.37
C PRO A 110 -11.98 5.99 19.35
N ALA A 111 -11.49 5.49 20.49
CA ALA A 111 -11.12 4.09 20.66
C ALA A 111 -12.25 3.23 20.07
N VAL A 112 -11.94 2.46 19.03
CA VAL A 112 -12.95 1.73 18.26
C VAL A 112 -13.75 0.85 19.23
N SER A 113 -14.98 1.25 19.53
CA SER A 113 -15.85 0.61 20.52
C SER A 113 -16.40 -0.75 20.09
N LYS A 114 -15.85 -1.35 19.02
CA LYS A 114 -16.20 -2.69 18.59
C LYS A 114 -15.19 -3.68 19.16
N SER A 115 -15.58 -4.37 20.23
CA SER A 115 -14.84 -5.47 20.86
C SER A 115 -14.65 -6.71 19.96
N SER A 116 -14.91 -6.60 18.65
CA SER A 116 -14.91 -7.69 17.68
C SER A 116 -13.88 -7.54 16.56
N ALA A 117 -12.99 -6.55 16.63
CA ALA A 117 -11.97 -6.34 15.62
C ALA A 117 -10.68 -7.10 16.00
N ILE A 118 -10.39 -8.18 15.26
CA ILE A 118 -9.11 -8.91 15.34
C ILE A 118 -7.97 -7.90 15.19
N ASN A 119 -7.06 -7.87 16.15
CA ASN A 119 -5.92 -6.96 16.18
C ASN A 119 -4.80 -7.39 15.21
N ALA A 120 -3.74 -6.58 15.05
CA ALA A 120 -2.66 -6.85 14.10
C ALA A 120 -1.92 -8.17 14.37
N LEU A 121 -1.60 -8.45 15.64
CA LEU A 121 -0.90 -9.66 16.05
C LEU A 121 -1.78 -10.90 15.84
N GLU A 122 -3.06 -10.81 16.22
CA GLU A 122 -4.03 -11.89 16.00
C GLU A 122 -4.23 -12.19 14.51
N ARG A 123 -4.29 -11.17 13.65
CA ARG A 123 -4.34 -11.33 12.18
C ARG A 123 -3.10 -12.05 11.65
N TRP A 124 -1.93 -11.66 12.14
CA TRP A 124 -0.67 -12.28 11.73
C TRP A 124 -0.60 -13.77 12.12
N CYS A 125 -1.15 -14.13 13.29
CA CYS A 125 -1.18 -15.51 13.79
C CYS A 125 -2.35 -16.35 13.26
N GLN A 126 -3.25 -15.77 12.46
CA GLN A 126 -4.52 -16.40 12.09
C GLN A 126 -4.32 -17.62 11.18
N ARG A 127 -4.85 -18.78 11.58
CA ARG A 127 -4.76 -20.04 10.81
C ARG A 127 -5.91 -20.24 9.82
N THR A 128 -6.60 -19.16 9.47
CA THR A 128 -7.74 -19.16 8.56
C THR A 128 -7.71 -17.93 7.67
N VAL A 129 -8.18 -18.04 6.43
CA VAL A 129 -8.38 -16.90 5.52
C VAL A 129 -9.86 -16.70 5.27
N LYS A 130 -10.32 -15.45 5.42
CA LYS A 130 -11.69 -15.07 5.07
C LYS A 130 -11.82 -14.94 3.56
N VAL A 131 -12.67 -15.76 2.93
CA VAL A 131 -12.87 -15.77 1.47
C VAL A 131 -14.16 -15.04 1.09
N SER A 132 -15.19 -15.12 1.92
CA SER A 132 -16.46 -14.40 1.74
C SER A 132 -16.98 -13.84 3.06
N ALA A 133 -18.14 -13.20 3.05
CA ALA A 133 -18.75 -12.69 4.29
C ALA A 133 -19.01 -13.81 5.31
N GLU A 134 -19.30 -15.02 4.82
CA GLU A 134 -19.81 -16.17 5.57
C GLU A 134 -18.81 -17.34 5.60
N GLN A 135 -17.77 -17.32 4.76
CA GLN A 135 -16.82 -18.43 4.61
C GLN A 135 -15.40 -18.04 5.03
N ASN A 136 -14.86 -18.83 5.95
CA ASN A 136 -13.44 -18.88 6.26
C ASN A 136 -12.88 -20.24 5.82
N LEU A 137 -11.69 -20.24 5.25
CA LEU A 137 -10.94 -21.46 4.92
C LEU A 137 -9.80 -21.64 5.91
N ASP A 138 -9.61 -22.85 6.42
CA ASP A 138 -8.41 -23.19 7.18
C ASP A 138 -7.18 -23.21 6.28
N LEU A 139 -6.01 -22.91 6.83
CA LEU A 139 -4.76 -22.99 6.07
C LEU A 139 -4.41 -24.45 5.75
N PRO A 140 -4.08 -24.77 4.49
CA PRO A 140 -3.55 -26.09 4.15
C PRO A 140 -2.18 -26.31 4.80
N GLN A 141 -1.81 -27.57 4.97
CA GLN A 141 -0.49 -27.97 5.53
C GLN A 141 0.50 -28.41 4.45
N THR A 142 0.07 -28.58 3.19
CA THR A 142 0.91 -29.00 2.06
C THR A 142 0.61 -28.18 0.81
N LEU A 143 1.57 -28.13 -0.11
CA LEU A 143 1.44 -27.60 -1.46
C LEU A 143 0.35 -28.36 -2.22
N GLU A 144 0.29 -29.70 -2.11
CA GLU A 144 -0.77 -30.48 -2.75
C GLU A 144 -2.16 -30.01 -2.30
N ALA A 145 -2.39 -29.86 -0.99
CA ALA A 145 -3.66 -29.37 -0.47
C ALA A 145 -3.95 -27.92 -0.91
N LEU A 146 -2.92 -27.06 -0.92
CA LEU A 146 -3.05 -25.68 -1.40
C LEU A 146 -3.51 -25.62 -2.88
N TRP A 147 -3.00 -26.50 -3.75
CA TRP A 147 -3.42 -26.53 -5.16
C TRP A 147 -4.83 -27.10 -5.29
N SER A 148 -5.13 -28.21 -4.61
CA SER A 148 -6.46 -28.84 -4.64
C SER A 148 -7.57 -27.89 -4.17
N MET A 149 -7.39 -27.23 -3.02
CA MET A 149 -8.37 -26.27 -2.47
C MET A 149 -8.67 -25.11 -3.43
N THR A 150 -7.67 -24.65 -4.18
CA THR A 150 -7.84 -23.52 -5.12
C THR A 150 -8.43 -23.96 -6.46
N ALA A 151 -8.22 -25.20 -6.86
CA ALA A 151 -8.85 -25.78 -8.05
C ALA A 151 -10.35 -25.99 -7.83
N GLU A 152 -10.75 -26.52 -6.67
CA GLU A 152 -12.17 -26.75 -6.31
C GLU A 152 -12.95 -25.43 -6.18
N ALA A 153 -12.31 -24.37 -5.69
CA ALA A 153 -12.92 -23.04 -5.60
C ALA A 153 -13.34 -22.44 -6.96
N VAL A 154 -12.85 -22.98 -8.09
CA VAL A 154 -13.27 -22.55 -9.44
C VAL A 154 -14.72 -22.95 -9.74
N GLU A 155 -15.24 -24.01 -9.12
CA GLU A 155 -16.58 -24.55 -9.43
C GLU A 155 -17.71 -23.91 -8.60
N GLU A 156 -17.40 -23.35 -7.42
CA GLU A 156 -18.43 -22.95 -6.45
C GLU A 156 -18.58 -21.44 -6.22
N LEU A 157 -17.77 -20.57 -6.83
CA LEU A 157 -17.83 -19.13 -6.51
C LEU A 157 -19.00 -18.44 -7.23
N PRO A 158 -20.09 -18.03 -6.53
CA PRO A 158 -21.09 -17.20 -7.14
C PRO A 158 -20.47 -15.84 -7.47
N VAL A 159 -20.80 -15.31 -8.65
CA VAL A 159 -20.50 -13.93 -9.05
C VAL A 159 -21.17 -13.01 -8.04
N MET A 160 -20.44 -12.60 -7.00
CA MET A 160 -20.99 -11.70 -6.00
C MET A 160 -21.35 -10.39 -6.69
N PRO A 161 -22.60 -9.90 -6.58
CA PRO A 161 -22.83 -8.49 -6.75
C PRO A 161 -22.11 -7.82 -5.58
N LYS A 162 -20.99 -7.16 -5.85
CA LYS A 162 -20.39 -6.19 -4.92
C LYS A 162 -21.40 -5.07 -4.70
N LYS A 163 -22.38 -5.28 -3.83
CA LYS A 163 -23.14 -4.18 -3.22
C LYS A 163 -22.14 -3.45 -2.35
N SER A 164 -21.63 -2.33 -2.85
CA SER A 164 -21.00 -1.36 -1.96
C SER A 164 -22.06 -1.00 -0.91
N SER A 165 -21.80 -1.36 0.34
CA SER A 165 -22.51 -0.80 1.48
C SER A 165 -21.56 0.19 2.14
N GLY A 166 -22.07 1.36 2.53
CA GLY A 166 -21.27 2.45 3.10
C GLY A 166 -21.18 3.70 2.21
N THR A 167 -20.33 4.65 2.62
CA THR A 167 -20.21 6.00 2.04
C THR A 167 -19.92 6.01 0.56
N LEU A 168 -19.03 5.13 0.06
CA LEU A 168 -18.73 5.04 -1.37
C LEU A 168 -19.97 4.66 -2.19
N ALA A 169 -20.90 3.90 -1.62
CA ALA A 169 -22.18 3.59 -2.25
C ALA A 169 -23.11 4.81 -2.27
N LYS A 170 -23.16 5.59 -1.17
CA LYS A 170 -23.91 6.85 -1.09
C LYS A 170 -23.35 7.89 -2.08
N ILE A 171 -22.04 8.04 -2.16
CA ILE A 171 -21.37 8.97 -3.10
C ILE A 171 -21.58 8.49 -4.55
N SER A 172 -21.47 7.20 -4.83
CA SER A 172 -21.80 6.67 -6.17
C SER A 172 -23.28 6.85 -6.53
N ALA A 173 -24.19 6.77 -5.55
CA ALA A 173 -25.61 7.06 -5.76
C ALA A 173 -25.89 8.56 -6.00
N MET A 174 -25.13 9.45 -5.36
CA MET A 174 -25.16 10.89 -5.62
C MET A 174 -24.65 11.23 -7.03
N GLY A 175 -23.59 10.56 -7.49
CA GLY A 175 -22.93 10.89 -8.74
C GLY A 175 -23.61 10.36 -10.00
N GLY A 176 -24.48 9.36 -9.94
CA GLY A 176 -25.28 8.88 -11.08
C GLY A 176 -24.52 8.26 -12.26
N VAL A 177 -23.20 8.43 -12.36
CA VAL A 177 -22.31 7.86 -13.39
C VAL A 177 -20.94 7.47 -12.81
N LEU A 178 -20.45 8.21 -11.79
CA LEU A 178 -19.18 7.92 -11.11
C LEU A 178 -19.30 6.73 -10.14
N THR A 179 -18.48 5.71 -10.37
CA THR A 179 -18.35 4.53 -9.50
C THR A 179 -17.02 4.55 -8.78
N TRP A 180 -17.02 4.64 -7.44
CA TRP A 180 -15.82 4.56 -6.60
C TRP A 180 -15.34 3.11 -6.41
N SER A 181 -15.07 2.44 -7.52
CA SER A 181 -14.48 1.11 -7.58
C SER A 181 -13.87 0.89 -8.95
N ASN A 182 -12.85 0.04 -9.04
CA ASN A 182 -12.31 -0.36 -10.35
C ASN A 182 -13.32 -1.26 -11.08
N ARG A 183 -13.80 -0.81 -12.24
CA ARG A 183 -14.71 -1.56 -13.12
C ARG A 183 -14.09 -1.71 -14.50
N GLY A 184 -14.39 -2.81 -15.21
CA GLY A 184 -13.90 -3.01 -16.58
C GLY A 184 -12.41 -3.29 -16.72
N LEU A 185 -11.67 -3.46 -15.60
CA LEU A 185 -10.27 -3.86 -15.62
C LEU A 185 -10.14 -5.38 -15.38
N PRO A 186 -9.26 -6.06 -16.13
CA PRO A 186 -8.95 -7.47 -15.89
C PRO A 186 -7.99 -7.63 -14.70
N ASN A 187 -8.00 -8.81 -14.09
CA ASN A 187 -6.91 -9.24 -13.20
C ASN A 187 -5.87 -9.99 -14.04
N VAL A 188 -4.59 -9.86 -13.69
CA VAL A 188 -3.51 -10.62 -14.37
C VAL A 188 -3.64 -12.12 -14.09
N GLN A 189 -4.01 -12.48 -12.86
CA GLN A 189 -4.23 -13.87 -12.45
C GLN A 189 -5.72 -14.19 -12.28
N THR A 190 -6.07 -15.45 -12.54
CA THR A 190 -7.39 -16.03 -12.31
C THR A 190 -7.79 -15.97 -10.82
N GLU A 191 -9.07 -16.15 -10.52
CA GLU A 191 -9.53 -16.12 -9.13
C GLU A 191 -8.91 -17.21 -8.24
N ALA A 192 -8.71 -18.42 -8.79
CA ALA A 192 -8.03 -19.50 -8.09
C ALA A 192 -6.58 -19.16 -7.73
N GLU A 193 -5.83 -18.59 -8.68
CA GLU A 193 -4.45 -18.16 -8.45
C GLU A 193 -4.37 -17.04 -7.40
N ARG A 194 -5.29 -16.07 -7.45
CA ARG A 194 -5.37 -15.02 -6.43
C ARG A 194 -5.72 -15.55 -5.05
N LEU A 195 -6.62 -16.53 -4.97
CA LEU A 195 -6.91 -17.22 -3.72
C LEU A 195 -5.67 -17.96 -3.20
N ARG A 196 -4.91 -18.60 -4.10
CA ARG A 196 -3.64 -19.27 -3.77
C ARG A 196 -2.61 -18.29 -3.19
N ASN A 197 -2.47 -17.10 -3.79
CA ASN A 197 -1.61 -16.04 -3.27
C ASN A 197 -2.04 -15.62 -1.85
N ARG A 198 -3.35 -15.45 -1.61
CA ARG A 198 -3.88 -15.09 -0.28
C ARG A 198 -3.59 -16.16 0.77
N LEU A 199 -3.79 -17.42 0.43
CA LEU A 199 -3.50 -18.54 1.32
C LEU A 199 -2.01 -18.64 1.63
N LEU A 200 -1.14 -18.55 0.62
CA LEU A 200 0.31 -18.59 0.83
C LEU A 200 0.82 -17.39 1.63
N ALA A 201 0.31 -16.19 1.37
CA ALA A 201 0.66 -15.01 2.16
C ALA A 201 0.35 -15.22 3.65
N GLN A 202 -0.83 -15.78 3.95
CA GLN A 202 -1.18 -16.09 5.34
C GLN A 202 -0.35 -17.25 5.91
N ILE A 203 0.00 -18.27 5.12
CA ILE A 203 0.95 -19.32 5.54
C ILE A 203 2.28 -18.73 5.96
N LEU A 204 2.86 -17.80 5.18
CA LEU A 204 4.12 -17.13 5.53
C LEU A 204 3.98 -16.28 6.81
N ASN A 205 2.85 -15.61 7.00
CA ASN A 205 2.56 -14.87 8.23
C ASN A 205 2.54 -15.78 9.45
N VAL A 206 1.81 -16.90 9.38
CA VAL A 206 1.71 -17.84 10.51
C VAL A 206 3.03 -18.57 10.75
N LEU A 207 3.79 -18.91 9.71
CA LEU A 207 5.15 -19.45 9.85
C LEU A 207 6.05 -18.44 10.59
N GLY A 208 6.00 -17.15 10.23
CA GLY A 208 6.70 -16.09 10.96
C GLY A 208 6.26 -15.97 12.42
N SER A 209 4.98 -16.17 12.70
CA SER A 209 4.45 -16.12 14.07
C SER A 209 5.00 -17.19 15.00
N ASN A 210 5.57 -18.29 14.46
CA ASN A 210 6.24 -19.31 15.26
C ASN A 210 7.46 -18.77 16.03
N ARG A 211 7.99 -17.60 15.64
CA ARG A 211 9.09 -16.92 16.35
C ARG A 211 8.67 -16.38 17.71
N LEU A 212 7.38 -16.09 17.90
CA LEU A 212 6.90 -15.44 19.12
C LEU A 212 7.15 -16.30 20.36
N PRO A 213 7.41 -15.67 21.52
CA PRO A 213 7.45 -16.36 22.81
C PRO A 213 6.21 -17.23 23.03
N ARG A 214 6.42 -18.48 23.45
CA ARG A 214 5.32 -19.42 23.74
C ARG A 214 4.65 -19.21 25.11
N ALA A 215 4.87 -18.06 25.74
CA ALA A 215 4.38 -17.79 27.08
C ALA A 215 2.84 -17.63 27.08
N GLY A 216 2.12 -18.75 27.29
CA GLY A 216 0.69 -18.77 27.61
C GLY A 216 -0.26 -19.38 26.59
N THR A 217 0.20 -19.81 25.41
CA THR A 217 -0.66 -20.47 24.41
C THR A 217 -0.18 -21.90 24.15
N ALA A 218 -1.05 -22.88 24.45
CA ALA A 218 -0.78 -24.32 24.34
C ALA A 218 -0.73 -24.85 22.89
N SER A 219 -0.69 -23.98 21.86
CA SER A 219 -0.77 -24.44 20.47
C SER A 219 0.61 -24.80 19.93
N GLU A 220 0.73 -26.01 19.37
CA GLU A 220 1.88 -26.43 18.57
C GLU A 220 2.21 -25.39 17.46
N PRO A 221 3.50 -25.19 17.14
CA PRO A 221 3.91 -24.35 16.01
C PRO A 221 3.20 -24.77 14.73
N PHE A 222 2.81 -23.79 13.92
CA PHE A 222 2.25 -24.09 12.61
C PHE A 222 3.33 -24.68 11.71
N ARG A 223 2.97 -25.70 10.93
CA ARG A 223 3.85 -26.32 9.95
C ARG A 223 3.18 -26.36 8.58
N PHE A 224 3.98 -26.11 7.55
CA PHE A 224 3.60 -26.25 6.15
C PHE A 224 4.72 -27.01 5.45
N GLU A 225 4.43 -28.05 4.67
CA GLU A 225 5.46 -28.96 4.13
C GLU A 225 6.42 -29.49 5.21
N SER A 226 5.90 -29.73 6.41
CA SER A 226 6.64 -30.10 7.63
C SER A 226 7.67 -29.08 8.14
N VAL A 227 7.86 -27.95 7.46
CA VAL A 227 8.75 -26.86 7.88
C VAL A 227 8.02 -25.83 8.76
N SER A 228 8.79 -25.00 9.47
CA SER A 228 8.27 -24.12 10.53
C SER A 228 8.66 -22.64 10.40
N SER A 229 9.40 -22.28 9.35
CA SER A 229 9.74 -20.88 9.03
C SER A 229 9.66 -20.62 7.53
N GLY A 230 9.55 -19.34 7.14
CA GLY A 230 9.58 -18.92 5.74
C GLY A 230 10.90 -19.27 5.04
N ARG A 231 12.04 -19.14 5.73
CA ARG A 231 13.35 -19.54 5.18
C ARG A 231 13.40 -21.04 4.89
N GLU A 232 12.94 -21.87 5.82
CA GLU A 232 12.87 -23.33 5.59
C GLU A 232 11.93 -23.67 4.43
N LEU A 233 10.79 -22.95 4.30
CA LEU A 233 9.87 -23.12 3.18
C LEU A 233 10.54 -22.75 1.85
N LEU A 234 11.25 -21.62 1.80
CA LEU A 234 12.00 -21.20 0.63
C LEU A 234 13.02 -22.27 0.20
N ASN A 235 13.78 -22.81 1.16
CA ASN A 235 14.74 -23.89 0.91
C ASN A 235 14.06 -25.16 0.38
N HIS A 236 12.93 -25.54 0.99
CA HIS A 236 12.12 -26.67 0.54
C HIS A 236 11.65 -26.48 -0.91
N LEU A 237 11.07 -25.32 -1.25
CA LEU A 237 10.63 -25.01 -2.61
C LEU A 237 11.78 -25.05 -3.62
N ASN A 238 12.91 -24.41 -3.31
CA ASN A 238 14.08 -24.42 -4.18
C ASN A 238 14.61 -25.85 -4.41
N SER A 239 14.57 -26.72 -3.40
CA SER A 239 14.96 -28.13 -3.54
C SER A 239 14.04 -28.93 -4.47
N GLN A 240 12.80 -28.47 -4.65
CA GLN A 240 11.83 -29.01 -5.60
C GLN A 240 11.93 -28.35 -7.00
N GLY A 241 12.94 -27.52 -7.24
CA GLY A 241 13.17 -26.88 -8.54
C GLY A 241 12.38 -25.58 -8.76
N TRP A 242 11.77 -25.02 -7.71
CA TRP A 242 11.15 -23.70 -7.80
C TRP A 242 12.18 -22.61 -8.03
N GLN A 243 11.77 -21.55 -8.74
CA GLN A 243 12.54 -20.32 -8.84
C GLN A 243 11.92 -19.26 -7.93
N SER A 244 12.74 -18.67 -7.08
CA SER A 244 12.29 -17.68 -6.11
C SER A 244 13.10 -16.40 -6.26
N CYS A 245 12.42 -15.26 -6.37
CA CYS A 245 13.05 -13.95 -6.33
C CYS A 245 12.16 -12.94 -5.62
N ALA A 246 12.78 -11.90 -5.07
CA ALA A 246 12.06 -10.75 -4.56
C ALA A 246 12.75 -9.45 -4.94
N ARG A 247 11.97 -8.37 -4.99
CA ARG A 247 12.47 -7.05 -5.35
C ARG A 247 11.61 -5.98 -4.70
N ILE A 248 12.24 -4.90 -4.25
CA ILE A 248 11.49 -3.76 -3.74
C ILE A 248 10.89 -2.99 -4.91
N ARG A 249 9.59 -2.76 -4.80
CA ARG A 249 8.75 -2.07 -5.77
C ARG A 249 8.25 -0.76 -5.19
N THR A 250 8.19 0.28 -6.02
CA THR A 250 7.47 1.53 -5.76
C THR A 250 6.48 1.81 -6.89
N SER A 251 5.24 2.10 -6.54
CA SER A 251 4.18 2.52 -7.46
C SER A 251 3.45 3.73 -6.91
N VAL A 252 2.54 4.33 -7.68
CA VAL A 252 1.75 5.46 -7.17
C VAL A 252 0.72 4.97 -6.16
N ALA A 253 0.63 5.62 -5.01
CA ALA A 253 -0.33 5.29 -3.96
C ALA A 253 -1.75 5.69 -4.36
N SER A 254 -2.67 4.73 -4.30
CA SER A 254 -4.12 4.95 -4.41
C SER A 254 -4.90 4.55 -3.16
N PHE A 255 -4.22 4.08 -2.11
CA PHE A 255 -4.85 3.59 -0.86
C PHE A 255 -5.96 2.53 -1.09
N GLY A 256 -5.80 1.72 -2.14
CA GLY A 256 -6.79 0.71 -2.53
C GLY A 256 -8.03 1.28 -3.23
N LEU A 257 -8.11 2.59 -3.43
CA LEU A 257 -9.20 3.25 -4.12
C LEU A 257 -9.11 3.01 -5.64
N GLY A 258 -10.28 3.08 -6.26
CA GLY A 258 -10.45 3.07 -7.70
C GLY A 258 -11.65 3.93 -8.06
N ALA A 259 -11.64 4.49 -9.26
CA ALA A 259 -12.74 5.27 -9.78
C ALA A 259 -12.93 4.93 -11.27
N SER A 260 -14.17 4.72 -11.67
CA SER A 260 -14.55 4.40 -13.04
C SER A 260 -15.88 5.04 -13.37
N THR A 261 -16.10 5.33 -14.65
CA THR A 261 -17.39 5.81 -15.18
C THR A 261 -17.77 4.97 -16.39
N ARG A 262 -19.08 4.79 -16.63
CA ARG A 262 -19.57 4.05 -17.79
C ARG A 262 -20.00 5.02 -18.87
N VAL A 263 -19.43 4.86 -20.06
CA VAL A 263 -19.85 5.58 -21.27
C VAL A 263 -20.27 4.52 -22.28
N GLU A 264 -21.56 4.52 -22.63
CA GLU A 264 -22.16 3.47 -23.46
C GLU A 264 -21.90 2.06 -22.88
N GLU A 265 -21.27 1.18 -23.66
CA GLU A 265 -20.90 -0.18 -23.26
C GLU A 265 -19.49 -0.30 -22.68
N GLN A 266 -18.72 0.79 -22.63
CA GLN A 266 -17.33 0.79 -22.18
C GLN A 266 -17.15 1.42 -20.79
N TRP A 267 -16.23 0.86 -20.01
CA TRP A 267 -15.79 1.45 -18.75
C TRP A 267 -14.57 2.34 -18.99
N LEU A 268 -14.70 3.62 -18.68
CA LEU A 268 -13.59 4.55 -18.60
C LEU A 268 -13.03 4.58 -17.18
N GLN A 269 -11.71 4.63 -17.07
CA GLN A 269 -11.00 4.63 -15.80
C GLN A 269 -10.61 6.05 -15.42
N ILE A 270 -10.70 6.34 -14.12
CA ILE A 270 -10.27 7.62 -13.57
C ILE A 270 -9.00 7.35 -12.77
N PRO A 271 -7.85 7.84 -13.25
CA PRO A 271 -6.58 7.61 -12.58
C PRO A 271 -6.56 8.39 -11.25
N LEU A 272 -6.29 7.68 -10.14
CA LEU A 272 -6.21 8.26 -8.80
C LEU A 272 -4.76 8.29 -8.29
N ALA A 273 -4.30 9.46 -7.86
CA ALA A 273 -2.97 9.66 -7.27
C ALA A 273 -3.00 10.78 -6.24
N VAL A 274 -2.20 10.67 -5.19
CA VAL A 274 -2.06 11.74 -4.18
C VAL A 274 -0.83 12.59 -4.51
N PRO A 275 -0.99 13.85 -4.95
CA PRO A 275 0.13 14.77 -5.03
C PRO A 275 0.56 15.19 -3.63
N TYR A 276 1.86 15.41 -3.43
CA TYR A 276 2.40 15.92 -2.17
C TYR A 276 3.58 16.84 -2.40
N ARG A 277 3.80 17.72 -1.43
CA ARG A 277 4.94 18.63 -1.36
C ARG A 277 6.14 17.90 -0.75
N THR A 278 7.32 18.01 -1.36
CA THR A 278 8.48 17.21 -0.94
C THR A 278 9.38 17.90 0.08
N ALA A 279 9.17 19.19 0.38
CA ALA A 279 10.11 20.03 1.14
C ALA A 279 11.52 20.14 0.51
N LEU A 280 11.64 19.80 -0.78
CA LEU A 280 12.85 19.94 -1.59
C LEU A 280 12.60 20.96 -2.69
N VAL A 281 13.64 21.71 -3.08
CA VAL A 281 13.54 22.71 -4.15
C VAL A 281 14.23 22.23 -5.43
N ASP A 282 13.69 22.59 -6.58
CA ASP A 282 14.33 22.30 -7.87
C ASP A 282 15.42 23.34 -8.20
N ALA A 283 15.98 23.24 -9.42
CA ALA A 283 17.03 24.15 -9.88
C ALA A 283 16.57 25.61 -10.04
N THR A 284 15.26 25.86 -10.09
CA THR A 284 14.66 27.20 -10.16
C THR A 284 14.37 27.80 -8.78
N GLY A 285 14.49 27.00 -7.72
CA GLY A 285 14.18 27.40 -6.34
C GLY A 285 12.73 27.15 -5.93
N GLU A 286 11.90 26.61 -6.83
CA GLU A 286 10.53 26.22 -6.55
C GLU A 286 10.47 24.86 -5.85
N GLU A 287 9.49 24.68 -4.96
CA GLU A 287 9.33 23.41 -4.26
C GLU A 287 8.85 22.31 -5.20
N ILE A 288 9.53 21.16 -5.16
CA ILE A 288 9.15 19.99 -5.94
C ILE A 288 7.86 19.39 -5.37
N GLN A 289 6.88 19.23 -6.24
CA GLN A 289 5.71 18.39 -6.02
C GLN A 289 5.92 17.03 -6.68
N ALA A 290 5.50 15.97 -6.02
CA ALA A 290 5.64 14.59 -6.50
C ALA A 290 4.36 13.79 -6.23
N LEU A 291 4.30 12.56 -6.76
CA LEU A 291 3.22 11.64 -6.46
C LEU A 291 3.60 10.75 -5.28
N MET A 292 2.69 10.61 -4.33
CA MET A 292 2.90 9.78 -3.15
C MET A 292 3.16 8.34 -3.59
N PRO A 293 4.30 7.74 -3.22
CA PRO A 293 4.56 6.36 -3.56
C PRO A 293 3.91 5.40 -2.55
N HIS A 294 3.48 4.26 -3.06
CA HIS A 294 3.29 3.03 -2.31
C HIS A 294 4.51 2.14 -2.56
N SER A 295 4.99 1.44 -1.54
CA SER A 295 6.11 0.51 -1.68
C SER A 295 5.85 -0.79 -0.93
N SER A 296 6.42 -1.87 -1.47
CA SER A 296 6.40 -3.19 -0.88
C SER A 296 7.63 -3.98 -1.33
N LEU A 297 8.04 -4.98 -0.54
CA LEU A 297 8.85 -6.07 -1.05
C LEU A 297 7.94 -7.01 -1.83
N GLU A 298 8.13 -7.10 -3.13
CA GLU A 298 7.40 -8.03 -3.99
C GLU A 298 8.17 -9.34 -4.13
N MET A 299 7.51 -10.47 -3.95
CA MET A 299 8.11 -11.79 -4.05
C MET A 299 7.34 -12.64 -5.06
N GLU A 300 8.10 -13.29 -5.94
CA GLU A 300 7.61 -14.21 -6.96
C GLU A 300 8.20 -15.59 -6.71
N LEU A 301 7.32 -16.58 -6.56
CA LEU A 301 7.69 -17.99 -6.44
C LEU A 301 7.12 -18.73 -7.65
N GLN A 302 7.99 -19.11 -8.57
CA GLN A 302 7.65 -19.78 -9.81
C GLN A 302 7.85 -21.30 -9.66
N PRO A 303 6.77 -22.11 -9.71
CA PRO A 303 6.90 -23.57 -9.73
C PRO A 303 7.55 -24.08 -11.03
N PRO A 304 8.08 -25.32 -11.03
CA PRO A 304 8.54 -25.99 -12.26
C PRO A 304 7.45 -26.11 -13.33
N SER A 305 6.19 -26.21 -12.90
CA SER A 305 5.02 -26.26 -13.77
C SER A 305 3.87 -25.45 -13.17
N GLY A 306 3.22 -24.61 -13.99
CA GLY A 306 2.08 -23.78 -13.59
C GLY A 306 2.45 -22.32 -13.37
N SER A 307 1.47 -21.54 -12.90
CA SER A 307 1.59 -20.09 -12.75
C SER A 307 2.34 -19.70 -11.48
N PRO A 308 3.02 -18.54 -11.48
CA PRO A 308 3.74 -18.04 -10.31
C PRO A 308 2.80 -17.65 -9.17
N LEU A 309 3.32 -17.74 -7.94
CA LEU A 309 2.70 -17.15 -6.75
C LEU A 309 3.25 -15.74 -6.56
N LEU A 310 2.34 -14.77 -6.44
CA LEU A 310 2.68 -13.34 -6.37
C LEU A 310 2.31 -12.77 -5.00
N LEU A 311 3.33 -12.34 -4.27
CA LEU A 311 3.24 -11.91 -2.88
C LEU A 311 3.86 -10.53 -2.70
N GLN A 312 3.46 -9.84 -1.64
CA GLN A 312 4.04 -8.57 -1.24
C GLN A 312 4.10 -8.45 0.29
N TYR A 313 5.16 -7.84 0.81
CA TYR A 313 5.34 -7.56 2.24
C TYR A 313 5.44 -6.06 2.49
N TYR A 314 4.65 -5.55 3.43
CA TYR A 314 4.63 -4.15 3.85
C TYR A 314 3.78 -3.92 5.11
N GLN A 315 3.84 -2.73 5.70
CA GLN A 315 2.86 -2.22 6.67
C GLN A 315 1.60 -1.75 5.93
N GLY A 316 0.51 -2.50 6.04
CA GLY A 316 -0.71 -2.27 5.26
C GLY A 316 -1.83 -1.52 5.98
N VAL A 317 -2.71 -0.88 5.19
CA VAL A 317 -3.91 -0.16 5.68
C VAL A 317 -4.97 -1.11 6.25
N GLU A 318 -4.85 -2.40 5.98
CA GLU A 318 -5.59 -3.50 6.59
C GLU A 318 -5.22 -3.73 8.06
N GLY A 319 -4.15 -3.09 8.53
CA GLY A 319 -3.68 -3.15 9.90
C GLY A 319 -2.85 -4.38 10.22
N LEU A 320 -1.93 -4.71 9.31
CA LEU A 320 -0.98 -5.80 9.44
C LEU A 320 0.37 -5.34 8.89
N ASN A 321 1.44 -5.61 9.63
CA ASN A 321 2.79 -5.69 9.09
C ASN A 321 3.05 -7.14 8.70
N GLY A 322 3.13 -7.45 7.40
CA GLY A 322 3.21 -8.85 6.98
C GLY A 322 3.05 -9.06 5.48
N TRP A 323 2.94 -10.33 5.11
CA TRP A 323 2.69 -10.77 3.75
C TRP A 323 1.22 -10.61 3.37
N ALA A 324 0.99 -10.17 2.14
CA ALA A 324 -0.30 -10.13 1.48
C ALA A 324 -0.15 -10.67 0.05
N ALA A 325 -1.26 -11.10 -0.55
CA ALA A 325 -1.30 -11.33 -2.00
C ALA A 325 -0.97 -10.03 -2.74
N LEU A 326 -0.20 -10.11 -3.83
CA LEU A 326 0.08 -8.95 -4.67
C LEU A 326 -1.23 -8.37 -5.24
N ASN A 327 -1.32 -7.05 -5.37
CA ASN A 327 -2.46 -6.47 -6.09
C ASN A 327 -2.27 -6.62 -7.60
N GLU A 328 -2.83 -7.68 -8.16
CA GLU A 328 -2.71 -8.01 -9.58
C GLU A 328 -3.86 -7.48 -10.46
N LEU A 329 -4.61 -6.49 -9.98
CA LEU A 329 -5.54 -5.75 -10.82
C LEU A 329 -4.76 -4.97 -11.88
N HIS A 330 -4.97 -5.28 -13.15
CA HIS A 330 -4.23 -4.70 -14.24
C HIS A 330 -4.67 -3.25 -14.48
N ARG A 331 -3.90 -2.32 -13.93
CA ARG A 331 -4.00 -0.88 -14.17
C ARG A 331 -2.72 -0.47 -14.93
N PRO A 332 -2.74 -0.40 -16.27
CA PRO A 332 -1.56 -0.06 -17.06
C PRO A 332 -0.83 1.19 -16.55
N TRP A 333 -1.59 2.13 -16.02
CA TRP A 333 -1.12 3.44 -15.56
C TRP A 333 -0.55 3.45 -14.11
N GLN A 334 -0.64 2.35 -13.36
CA GLN A 334 -0.23 2.29 -11.94
C GLN A 334 0.56 1.03 -11.56
N ASN A 335 0.19 -0.12 -12.12
CA ASN A 335 0.62 -1.43 -11.64
C ASN A 335 1.35 -2.27 -12.69
N ASP A 336 1.56 -1.73 -13.88
CA ASP A 336 2.23 -2.48 -14.94
C ASP A 336 3.74 -2.52 -14.69
N ARG A 337 4.25 -3.76 -14.62
CA ARG A 337 5.66 -4.05 -14.33
C ARG A 337 6.58 -3.76 -15.51
N SER A 338 6.03 -3.56 -16.70
CA SER A 338 6.74 -3.54 -17.99
C SER A 338 6.81 -2.17 -18.67
N ASN A 339 5.87 -1.26 -18.35
CA ASN A 339 5.77 0.05 -19.02
C ASN A 339 6.35 1.23 -18.21
N GLY A 340 7.02 0.96 -17.09
CA GLY A 340 7.69 1.97 -16.26
C GLY A 340 6.79 2.83 -15.36
N THR A 341 5.50 2.49 -15.23
CA THR A 341 4.59 3.03 -14.20
C THR A 341 4.88 2.52 -12.79
N VAL A 342 5.75 1.52 -12.72
CA VAL A 342 6.34 0.99 -11.51
C VAL A 342 7.86 1.21 -11.56
N ALA A 343 8.44 1.62 -10.44
CA ALA A 343 9.89 1.65 -10.24
C ALA A 343 10.31 0.46 -9.38
N TYR A 344 11.37 -0.22 -9.81
CA TYR A 344 11.99 -1.31 -9.05
C TYR A 344 13.38 -0.92 -8.61
N GLN A 345 13.68 -1.17 -7.34
CA GLN A 345 15.01 -0.91 -6.79
C GLN A 345 16.06 -1.85 -7.40
N PRO A 346 17.32 -1.45 -7.53
CA PRO A 346 18.31 -2.19 -8.33
C PRO A 346 18.59 -3.60 -7.80
N THR A 347 18.48 -3.82 -6.49
CA THR A 347 18.78 -5.09 -5.84
C THR A 347 17.67 -6.10 -6.08
N GLU A 348 17.98 -7.16 -6.82
CA GLU A 348 17.16 -8.38 -6.89
C GLU A 348 17.66 -9.38 -5.83
N LEU A 349 16.73 -9.90 -5.04
CA LEU A 349 17.01 -10.79 -3.92
C LEU A 349 16.75 -12.24 -4.34
N ARG A 350 17.76 -13.10 -4.24
CA ARG A 350 17.69 -14.53 -4.59
C ARG A 350 18.53 -15.36 -3.60
N GLY A 351 18.29 -16.66 -3.58
CA GLY A 351 19.07 -17.62 -2.78
C GLY A 351 19.16 -17.23 -1.30
N GLU A 352 20.37 -17.27 -0.73
CA GLU A 352 20.60 -16.98 0.69
C GLU A 352 20.14 -15.57 1.10
N GLN A 353 20.35 -14.56 0.24
CA GLN A 353 19.92 -13.20 0.52
C GLN A 353 18.40 -13.07 0.63
N LEU A 354 17.66 -13.85 -0.16
CA LEU A 354 16.20 -13.95 -0.02
C LEU A 354 15.83 -14.65 1.29
N GLY A 355 16.53 -15.71 1.67
CA GLY A 355 16.37 -16.36 2.98
C GLY A 355 16.57 -15.41 4.17
N GLU A 356 17.64 -14.60 4.14
CA GLU A 356 17.90 -13.54 5.14
C GLU A 356 16.81 -12.48 5.15
N THR A 357 16.31 -12.12 3.97
CA THR A 357 15.19 -11.17 3.84
C THR A 357 13.92 -11.71 4.49
N LEU A 358 13.62 -13.00 4.34
CA LEU A 358 12.46 -13.62 4.99
C LEU A 358 12.61 -13.60 6.51
N ASP A 359 13.82 -13.84 7.05
CA ASP A 359 14.04 -13.73 8.49
C ASP A 359 13.81 -12.32 9.02
N LEU A 360 14.26 -11.31 8.28
CA LEU A 360 14.02 -9.91 8.61
C LEU A 360 12.53 -9.56 8.55
N CYS A 361 11.81 -10.02 7.52
CA CYS A 361 10.37 -9.80 7.41
C CYS A 361 9.60 -10.41 8.60
N GLU A 362 9.96 -11.62 9.01
CA GLU A 362 9.34 -12.29 10.15
C GLU A 362 9.66 -11.59 11.48
N LEU A 363 10.91 -11.15 11.68
CA LEU A 363 11.32 -10.37 12.85
C LEU A 363 10.58 -9.02 12.91
N MET A 364 10.58 -8.27 11.80
CA MET A 364 9.90 -6.98 11.70
C MET A 364 8.40 -7.12 11.96
N ALA A 365 7.75 -8.15 11.38
CA ALA A 365 6.33 -8.41 11.62
C ALA A 365 6.05 -8.73 13.09
N ALA A 366 6.90 -9.55 13.74
CA ALA A 366 6.77 -9.85 15.17
C ALA A 366 6.81 -8.59 16.03
N VAL A 367 7.78 -7.70 15.77
CA VAL A 367 7.99 -6.47 16.53
C VAL A 367 6.87 -5.47 16.27
N HIS A 368 6.58 -5.16 15.01
CA HIS A 368 5.59 -4.16 14.63
C HIS A 368 4.17 -4.55 15.05
N ASN A 369 3.73 -5.79 14.78
CA ASN A 369 2.39 -6.22 15.15
C ASN A 369 2.20 -6.30 16.66
N SER A 370 3.25 -6.63 17.42
CA SER A 370 3.20 -6.65 18.88
C SER A 370 3.21 -5.26 19.50
N GLU A 371 3.99 -4.32 18.96
CA GLU A 371 3.92 -2.91 19.38
C GLU A 371 2.54 -2.32 19.07
N ALA A 372 1.98 -2.63 17.90
CA ALA A 372 0.63 -2.20 17.55
C ALA A 372 -0.42 -2.74 18.53
N GLN A 373 -0.30 -4.00 18.95
CA GLN A 373 -1.18 -4.56 19.98
C GLN A 373 -0.94 -3.92 21.35
N PHE A 374 0.31 -3.79 21.77
CA PHE A 374 0.71 -3.26 23.09
C PHE A 374 0.26 -1.81 23.28
N SER A 375 0.45 -0.97 22.26
CA SER A 375 0.05 0.44 22.26
C SER A 375 -1.41 0.66 21.81
N HIS A 376 -2.18 -0.41 21.57
CA HIS A 376 -3.58 -0.36 21.10
C HIS A 376 -3.78 0.55 19.87
N LEU A 377 -2.87 0.45 18.90
CA LEU A 377 -2.85 1.34 17.74
C LEU A 377 -3.96 1.03 16.74
N HIS A 378 -4.56 2.09 16.21
CA HIS A 378 -5.53 2.00 15.13
C HIS A 378 -4.86 1.44 13.86
N MET A 379 -5.62 0.66 13.09
CA MET A 379 -5.15 0.04 11.85
C MET A 379 -3.78 -0.65 12.01
N GLY A 380 -3.57 -1.38 13.11
CA GLY A 380 -2.32 -2.10 13.34
C GLY A 380 -1.07 -1.22 13.30
N GLY A 381 -1.22 0.07 13.65
CA GLY A 381 -0.13 1.04 13.63
C GLY A 381 0.17 1.66 12.26
N TYR A 382 -0.64 1.46 11.22
CA TYR A 382 -0.43 2.15 9.93
C TYR A 382 -0.40 3.68 10.13
N GLY A 383 0.69 4.31 9.74
CA GLY A 383 1.02 5.71 10.03
C GLY A 383 1.95 5.84 11.23
N ALA A 384 1.51 5.44 12.43
CA ALA A 384 2.30 5.54 13.67
C ALA A 384 3.59 4.71 13.60
N LEU A 385 3.48 3.43 13.28
CA LEU A 385 4.61 2.52 13.03
C LEU A 385 5.14 2.62 11.60
N GLY A 386 4.86 3.74 10.93
CA GLY A 386 5.20 4.00 9.53
C GLY A 386 4.10 3.63 8.55
N PHE A 387 4.23 4.12 7.33
CA PHE A 387 3.43 3.70 6.18
C PHE A 387 4.09 2.51 5.47
N CYS A 388 3.43 2.02 4.42
CA CYS A 388 3.95 0.95 3.57
C CYS A 388 5.39 1.21 3.07
N ILE A 389 5.71 2.47 2.79
CA ILE A 389 7.05 2.87 2.33
C ILE A 389 8.08 2.82 3.46
N ASP A 390 7.73 3.24 4.68
CA ASP A 390 8.64 3.23 5.82
C ASP A 390 9.08 1.80 6.18
N SER A 391 8.13 0.86 6.24
CA SER A 391 8.47 -0.54 6.52
C SER A 391 9.36 -1.15 5.43
N THR A 392 9.09 -0.80 4.16
CA THR A 392 9.88 -1.32 3.03
C THR A 392 11.27 -0.69 2.99
N ALA A 393 11.38 0.58 3.37
CA ALA A 393 12.66 1.30 3.46
C ALA A 393 13.51 0.77 4.61
N LEU A 394 12.87 0.48 5.75
CA LEU A 394 13.51 -0.14 6.90
C LEU A 394 14.07 -1.53 6.55
N LEU A 395 13.32 -2.31 5.77
CA LEU A 395 13.79 -3.59 5.24
C LEU A 395 14.95 -3.41 4.24
N GLU A 396 14.85 -2.45 3.29
CA GLU A 396 15.93 -2.15 2.34
C GLU A 396 17.22 -1.75 3.06
N GLN A 397 17.09 -0.90 4.08
CA GLN A 397 18.18 -0.43 4.93
C GLN A 397 18.81 -1.60 5.69
N ALA A 398 18.00 -2.53 6.22
CA ALA A 398 18.51 -3.71 6.92
C ALA A 398 19.25 -4.69 5.98
N ILE A 399 18.82 -4.80 4.73
CA ILE A 399 19.44 -5.71 3.74
C ILE A 399 20.69 -5.11 3.11
N THR A 400 20.65 -3.82 2.76
CA THR A 400 21.66 -3.18 1.90
C THR A 400 22.50 -2.10 2.60
N GLY A 401 22.13 -1.71 3.83
CA GLY A 401 22.75 -0.60 4.56
C GLY A 401 22.37 0.79 4.04
N THR A 402 21.50 0.87 3.03
CA THR A 402 20.99 2.14 2.47
C THR A 402 19.53 1.97 2.05
N THR A 403 18.85 3.08 1.73
CA THR A 403 17.53 3.02 1.10
C THR A 403 17.42 3.99 -0.05
N ASN A 404 16.62 3.63 -1.04
CA ASN A 404 16.26 4.45 -2.19
C ASN A 404 14.89 5.11 -2.04
N LEU A 405 14.20 4.84 -0.93
CA LEU A 405 12.79 5.19 -0.75
C LEU A 405 12.59 6.59 -0.16
N PHE A 406 11.57 7.29 -0.64
CA PHE A 406 11.17 8.63 -0.23
C PHE A 406 9.66 8.82 -0.51
N PRO A 407 8.87 9.47 0.37
CA PRO A 407 9.27 10.07 1.64
C PRO A 407 9.23 9.05 2.79
N LEU A 408 10.11 9.24 3.77
CA LEU A 408 10.18 8.47 5.01
C LEU A 408 9.73 9.34 6.18
N THR A 409 8.71 8.87 6.87
CA THR A 409 7.98 9.62 7.89
C THR A 409 7.96 8.93 9.25
N LEU A 410 8.53 7.72 9.36
CA LEU A 410 8.67 7.01 10.63
C LEU A 410 9.50 7.84 11.63
N GLY A 411 8.80 8.47 12.58
CA GLY A 411 9.37 9.37 13.58
C GLY A 411 10.14 8.66 14.69
N ASP A 412 10.98 9.41 15.38
CA ASP A 412 11.92 8.90 16.39
C ASP A 412 11.23 8.21 17.57
N LEU A 413 10.12 8.76 18.07
CA LEU A 413 9.34 8.15 19.16
C LEU A 413 8.97 6.71 18.85
N TRP A 414 8.47 6.45 17.64
CA TRP A 414 8.02 5.13 17.23
C TRP A 414 9.19 4.19 16.98
N ARG A 415 10.32 4.68 16.48
CA ARG A 415 11.57 3.89 16.40
C ARG A 415 12.03 3.45 17.78
N GLN A 416 12.06 4.35 18.76
CA GLN A 416 12.42 4.01 20.14
C GLN A 416 11.46 2.97 20.76
N ARG A 417 10.15 3.06 20.45
CA ARG A 417 9.18 2.04 20.86
C ARG A 417 9.44 0.69 20.20
N LEU A 418 9.73 0.66 18.89
CA LEU A 418 10.12 -0.56 18.18
C LEU A 418 11.42 -1.16 18.76
N HIS A 419 12.43 -0.36 19.10
CA HIS A 419 13.63 -0.84 19.82
C HIS A 419 13.29 -1.49 21.15
N ARG A 420 12.44 -0.83 21.96
CA ARG A 420 12.02 -1.36 23.26
C ARG A 420 11.23 -2.64 23.10
N GLN A 421 10.32 -2.68 22.13
CA GLN A 421 9.50 -3.86 21.86
C GLN A 421 10.35 -5.03 21.38
N LEU A 422 11.33 -4.78 20.50
CA LEU A 422 12.32 -5.78 20.11
C LEU A 422 13.06 -6.34 21.33
N GLN A 423 13.59 -5.48 22.20
CA GLN A 423 14.30 -5.94 23.40
C GLN A 423 13.39 -6.76 24.32
N HIS A 424 12.19 -6.27 24.59
CA HIS A 424 11.20 -6.98 25.40
C HIS A 424 10.86 -8.37 24.83
N GLN A 425 10.70 -8.48 23.51
CA GLN A 425 10.42 -9.75 22.86
C GLN A 425 11.62 -10.71 22.91
N LEU A 426 12.84 -10.22 22.71
CA LEU A 426 14.06 -11.02 22.84
C LEU A 426 14.22 -11.55 24.27
N ASP A 427 14.00 -10.69 25.28
CA ASP A 427 14.03 -11.08 26.69
C ASP A 427 12.94 -12.12 27.02
N ALA A 428 11.80 -12.06 26.33
CA ALA A 428 10.72 -13.03 26.44
C ALA A 428 10.96 -14.34 25.63
N GLY A 429 12.04 -14.44 24.87
CA GLY A 429 12.40 -15.64 24.11
C GLY A 429 11.96 -15.66 22.65
N LEU A 430 11.80 -14.49 22.02
CA LEU A 430 11.61 -14.38 20.57
C LEU A 430 12.76 -15.07 19.83
N GLN A 431 12.42 -15.93 18.88
CA GLN A 431 13.42 -16.64 18.06
C GLN A 431 13.86 -15.76 16.89
N ALA A 432 15.12 -15.33 16.90
CA ALA A 432 15.76 -14.60 15.80
C ALA A 432 17.28 -14.84 15.84
N THR A 433 17.95 -14.64 14.70
CA THR A 433 19.42 -14.68 14.65
C THR A 433 20.00 -13.35 15.12
N ASP A 434 21.19 -13.38 15.72
CA ASP A 434 21.90 -12.16 16.14
C ASP A 434 22.13 -11.20 14.97
N ASP A 435 22.43 -11.73 13.78
CA ASP A 435 22.60 -10.94 12.57
C ASP A 435 21.32 -10.19 12.17
N SER A 436 20.16 -10.87 12.12
CA SER A 436 18.88 -10.21 11.79
C SER A 436 18.51 -9.15 12.83
N VAL A 437 18.73 -9.43 14.12
CA VAL A 437 18.49 -8.48 15.21
C VAL A 437 19.37 -7.24 15.07
N ASN A 438 20.67 -7.43 14.81
CA ASN A 438 21.62 -6.33 14.67
C ASN A 438 21.33 -5.48 13.43
N ARG A 439 21.02 -6.10 12.28
CA ARG A 439 20.63 -5.39 11.05
C ARG A 439 19.35 -4.59 11.24
N TYR A 440 18.33 -5.15 11.91
CA TYR A 440 17.08 -4.44 12.18
C TYR A 440 17.27 -3.25 13.13
N ARG A 441 18.03 -3.42 14.22
CA ARG A 441 18.38 -2.31 15.12
C ARG A 441 19.12 -1.20 14.38
N LEU A 442 20.16 -1.56 13.62
CA LEU A 442 20.94 -0.60 12.86
C LEU A 442 20.07 0.15 11.84
N ALA A 443 19.13 -0.56 11.20
CA ALA A 443 18.21 0.05 10.27
C ALA A 443 17.27 1.04 10.96
N LEU A 444 16.74 0.73 12.16
CA LEU A 444 15.93 1.68 12.93
C LEU A 444 16.70 2.95 13.29
N ASP A 445 17.98 2.81 13.67
CA ASP A 445 18.85 3.92 14.03
C ASP A 445 19.25 4.78 12.82
N GLN A 446 19.50 4.16 11.67
CA GLN A 446 20.11 4.81 10.50
C GLN A 446 19.13 5.19 9.39
N LEU A 447 17.88 4.69 9.42
CA LEU A 447 16.91 4.99 8.37
C LEU A 447 16.69 6.51 8.29
N PRO A 448 16.84 7.15 7.12
CA PRO A 448 16.68 8.60 7.01
C PRO A 448 15.25 9.06 7.34
N GLN A 449 15.09 10.36 7.58
CA GLN A 449 13.79 11.01 7.79
C GLN A 449 13.63 12.17 6.79
N ASP A 450 12.43 12.30 6.25
CA ASP A 450 12.10 13.32 5.25
C ASP A 450 11.17 14.41 5.80
N LEU A 451 11.10 14.54 7.13
CA LEU A 451 10.28 15.55 7.80
C LEU A 451 10.84 16.96 7.65
N PHE A 452 12.17 17.07 7.58
CA PHE A 452 12.91 18.33 7.37
C PHE A 452 14.26 18.03 6.70
N HIS A 453 14.79 19.02 5.99
CA HIS A 453 16.05 18.86 5.25
C HIS A 453 17.01 20.04 5.43
N ASP A 454 18.23 19.71 5.84
CA ASP A 454 19.35 20.65 5.87
C ASP A 454 20.20 20.55 4.59
N ASN A 455 21.28 21.34 4.50
CA ASN A 455 22.17 21.33 3.34
C ASN A 455 22.87 19.98 3.13
N GLN A 456 23.02 19.16 4.17
CA GLN A 456 23.72 17.87 4.11
C GLN A 456 22.77 16.74 3.66
N SER A 457 21.52 16.76 4.12
CA SER A 457 20.54 15.70 3.80
C SER A 457 19.87 15.88 2.43
N ARG A 458 19.79 17.11 1.90
CA ARG A 458 19.09 17.41 0.64
C ARG A 458 19.56 16.60 -0.58
N PRO A 459 20.87 16.48 -0.88
CA PRO A 459 21.32 15.74 -2.05
C PRO A 459 20.84 14.29 -2.04
N GLU A 460 20.89 13.65 -0.87
CA GLU A 460 20.45 12.28 -0.67
C GLU A 460 18.93 12.14 -0.75
N ALA A 461 18.18 13.08 -0.16
CA ALA A 461 16.73 13.13 -0.29
C ALA A 461 16.27 13.30 -1.76
N HIS A 462 16.93 14.17 -2.54
CA HIS A 462 16.67 14.31 -3.98
C HIS A 462 16.94 13.01 -4.75
N ARG A 463 18.01 12.29 -4.41
CA ARG A 463 18.36 11.02 -5.04
C ARG A 463 17.29 9.97 -4.76
N ARG A 464 16.85 9.82 -3.51
CA ARG A 464 15.78 8.89 -3.10
C ARG A 464 14.42 9.26 -3.70
N LEU A 465 14.08 10.55 -3.72
CA LEU A 465 12.87 11.04 -4.39
C LEU A 465 12.85 10.57 -5.85
N LYS A 466 13.92 10.78 -6.61
CA LYS A 466 14.02 10.30 -8.00
C LYS A 466 13.90 8.79 -8.13
N ALA A 467 14.55 8.03 -7.24
CA ALA A 467 14.52 6.57 -7.28
C ALA A 467 13.16 5.97 -6.87
N SER A 468 12.32 6.72 -6.17
CA SER A 468 10.99 6.30 -5.71
C SER A 468 9.86 6.66 -6.66
N GLN A 469 10.11 7.54 -7.64
CA GLN A 469 9.10 7.93 -8.62
C GLN A 469 9.09 6.97 -9.81
N PRO A 470 7.91 6.70 -10.40
CA PRO A 470 7.81 5.95 -11.64
C PRO A 470 8.54 6.68 -12.78
N ARG A 471 9.09 5.93 -13.74
CA ARG A 471 9.74 6.50 -14.94
C ARG A 471 8.73 7.11 -15.90
N HIS A 472 7.55 6.48 -15.99
CA HIS A 472 6.44 6.92 -16.82
C HIS A 472 5.20 6.98 -15.94
N SER A 473 4.71 8.18 -15.66
CA SER A 473 3.51 8.36 -14.86
C SER A 473 2.39 8.93 -15.74
N PRO A 474 1.20 8.33 -15.75
CA PRO A 474 0.08 8.73 -16.62
C PRO A 474 -0.56 10.05 -16.21
N PHE A 475 -0.23 10.55 -15.02
CA PHE A 475 -1.00 11.60 -14.36
C PHE A 475 -0.65 13.00 -14.89
N ALA A 476 0.12 13.14 -15.98
CA ALA A 476 0.20 14.39 -16.73
C ALA A 476 -1.19 14.87 -17.16
N LEU A 477 -2.08 13.94 -17.52
CA LEU A 477 -3.50 14.18 -17.74
C LEU A 477 -4.16 14.79 -16.48
N VAL A 478 -4.08 14.11 -15.33
CA VAL A 478 -4.64 14.61 -14.06
C VAL A 478 -4.06 15.96 -13.64
N ARG A 479 -2.77 16.21 -13.89
CA ARG A 479 -2.15 17.52 -13.64
C ARG A 479 -2.69 18.61 -14.55
N ALA A 480 -2.82 18.34 -15.86
CA ALA A 480 -3.45 19.27 -16.80
C ALA A 480 -4.89 19.62 -16.37
N LEU A 481 -5.65 18.61 -15.97
CA LEU A 481 -7.05 18.71 -15.59
C LEU A 481 -7.25 19.37 -14.22
N ASN A 482 -6.29 19.20 -13.31
CA ASN A 482 -6.21 19.99 -12.08
C ASN A 482 -5.75 21.44 -12.32
N GLY A 483 -5.49 21.84 -13.57
CA GLY A 483 -5.03 23.17 -13.95
C GLY A 483 -3.61 23.46 -13.48
N GLU A 484 -2.78 22.42 -13.34
CA GLU A 484 -1.37 22.50 -12.95
C GLU A 484 -0.43 22.63 -14.16
N LEU A 485 -0.97 22.49 -15.37
CA LEU A 485 -0.32 22.90 -16.60
C LEU A 485 -1.06 24.12 -17.14
N SER A 486 -0.36 25.26 -17.19
CA SER A 486 -0.77 26.43 -17.94
C SER A 486 -0.91 26.02 -19.41
N ALA A 487 -1.92 26.49 -20.13
CA ALA A 487 -2.06 26.25 -21.57
C ALA A 487 -1.00 27.00 -22.43
N GLU A 488 0.12 27.39 -21.82
CA GLU A 488 1.24 28.09 -22.42
C GLU A 488 2.52 27.51 -21.82
N ASP A 489 2.94 26.34 -22.31
CA ASP A 489 4.31 25.80 -22.21
C ASP A 489 4.60 24.99 -23.48
#